data_AF-A0A2E4KXF5-F1
#
_entry.id   AF-A0A2E4KXF5-F1
#
_cell.length_a   1.000
_cell.length_b   1.000
_cell.length_c   1.000
_cell.angle_alpha   90.00
_cell.angle_beta   90.00
_cell.angle_gamma   90.00
#
_symmetry.space_group_name_H-M   'P 1'
#
loop_
_entity.id
_entity.type
_entity.pdbx_description
1 polymer ?
#
loop_
_entity_poly.entity_id
_entity_poly.type
_entity_poly.pdbx_seq_one_letter_code
_entity_poly.pdbx_strand_id
1 'polypeptide(L)'
;MIPRALLTLAIVGYSASISASGGYITVNQFLRECRQDMDPCIAFVMGVVEGARHQTRERLKAQPYAFIVHDEPVCLPSDWNSQNLTSVVLGILDAQPQVHEYSAVSGVLYALASESNCYST
;
A
#
# COMPACT_ATOMS: atom_id res chain seq x y z
N MET A 1 -8.45 58.84 -32.94
CA MET A 1 -7.72 58.77 -31.66
C MET A 1 -8.44 57.77 -30.78
N ILE A 2 -7.66 56.83 -30.21
CA ILE A 2 -8.08 55.56 -29.61
C ILE A 2 -8.87 55.80 -28.31
N PRO A 3 -10.08 55.25 -28.11
CA PRO A 3 -10.62 55.09 -26.77
C PRO A 3 -9.86 53.92 -26.13
N ARG A 4 -8.84 54.27 -25.34
CA ARG A 4 -8.10 53.33 -24.49
C ARG A 4 -8.94 53.03 -23.25
N ALA A 5 -8.82 51.78 -22.79
CA ALA A 5 -9.27 51.26 -21.49
C ALA A 5 -10.66 50.59 -21.42
N LEU A 6 -10.89 49.64 -22.33
CA LEU A 6 -11.59 48.40 -21.98
C LEU A 6 -10.58 47.26 -22.13
N LEU A 7 -9.57 47.25 -21.25
CA LEU A 7 -8.66 46.12 -21.13
C LEU A 7 -9.35 45.08 -20.25
N THR A 8 -10.04 44.17 -20.90
CA THR A 8 -10.63 42.95 -20.36
C THR A 8 -9.59 42.16 -19.57
N LEU A 9 -9.58 42.36 -18.25
CA LEU A 9 -8.83 41.52 -17.31
C LEU A 9 -9.61 40.21 -17.08
N ALA A 10 -9.70 39.39 -18.11
CA ALA A 10 -10.18 38.01 -18.00
C ALA A 10 -9.00 37.15 -17.51
N ILE A 11 -8.67 37.24 -16.22
CA ILE A 11 -7.82 36.24 -15.56
C ILE A 11 -8.71 35.01 -15.40
N VAL A 12 -8.78 34.21 -16.46
CA VAL A 12 -9.30 32.84 -16.39
C VAL A 12 -8.29 32.05 -15.57
N GLY A 13 -8.50 32.03 -14.26
CA GLY A 13 -7.86 31.09 -13.37
C GLY A 13 -8.30 29.69 -13.79
N TYR A 14 -7.47 29.03 -14.61
CA TYR A 14 -7.57 27.59 -14.79
C TYR A 14 -7.16 26.95 -13.47
N SER A 15 -8.11 26.80 -12.56
CA SER A 15 -8.00 25.84 -11.47
C SER A 15 -7.83 24.48 -12.15
N ALA A 16 -6.60 23.96 -12.16
CA ALA A 16 -6.40 22.56 -12.46
C ALA A 16 -7.20 21.78 -11.42
N SER A 17 -8.37 21.28 -11.81
CA SER A 17 -9.13 20.33 -11.03
C SER A 17 -8.26 19.07 -10.95
N ILE A 18 -7.34 19.03 -9.99
CA ILE A 18 -6.67 17.81 -9.58
C ILE A 18 -7.76 16.98 -8.93
N SER A 19 -8.50 16.23 -9.74
CA SER A 19 -9.40 15.21 -9.25
C SER A 19 -8.52 14.15 -8.62
N ALA A 20 -8.32 14.23 -7.31
CA ALA A 20 -7.99 13.05 -6.53
C ALA A 20 -9.20 12.12 -6.69
N SER A 21 -9.14 11.18 -7.63
CA SER A 21 -10.12 10.10 -7.69
C SER A 21 -9.99 9.36 -6.36
N GLY A 22 -11.00 9.46 -5.50
CA GLY A 22 -11.06 8.77 -4.21
C GLY A 22 -11.20 7.26 -4.37
N GLY A 23 -10.26 6.65 -5.07
CA GLY A 23 -10.12 5.21 -5.27
C GLY A 23 -8.97 4.64 -4.43
N TYR A 24 -8.94 3.33 -4.32
CA TYR A 24 -7.82 2.60 -3.73
C TYR A 24 -6.74 2.34 -4.78
N ILE A 25 -5.49 2.17 -4.34
CA ILE A 25 -4.40 1.72 -5.20
C ILE A 25 -4.59 0.22 -5.47
N THR A 26 -4.59 -0.20 -6.73
CA THR A 26 -4.67 -1.62 -7.10
C THR A 26 -3.31 -2.29 -6.95
N VAL A 27 -3.28 -3.62 -6.80
CA VAL A 27 -2.03 -4.40 -6.80
C VAL A 27 -1.20 -4.14 -8.07
N ASN A 28 -1.84 -4.07 -9.24
CA ASN A 28 -1.14 -3.76 -10.48
C ASN A 28 -0.48 -2.37 -10.45
N GLN A 29 -1.19 -1.36 -9.93
CA GLN A 29 -0.62 -0.02 -9.79
C GLN A 29 0.57 -0.02 -8.83
N PHE A 30 0.41 -0.65 -7.67
CA PHE A 30 1.47 -0.82 -6.68
C PHE A 30 2.72 -1.49 -7.30
N LEU A 31 2.57 -2.64 -7.98
CA LEU A 31 3.67 -3.34 -8.64
C LEU A 31 4.39 -2.47 -9.69
N ARG A 32 3.64 -1.68 -10.47
CA ARG A 32 4.24 -0.76 -11.44
C ARG A 32 5.06 0.35 -10.77
N GLU A 33 4.55 0.92 -9.68
CA GLU A 33 5.24 1.97 -8.92
C GLU A 33 6.51 1.41 -8.25
N CYS A 34 6.47 0.19 -7.72
CA CYS A 34 7.64 -0.46 -7.10
C CYS A 34 8.77 -0.81 -8.06
N ARG A 35 8.49 -0.93 -9.36
CA ARG A 35 9.53 -1.09 -10.37
C ARG A 35 10.27 0.22 -10.65
N GLN A 36 9.68 1.37 -10.32
CA GLN A 36 10.28 2.69 -10.54
C GLN A 36 11.10 3.12 -9.33
N ASP A 37 10.55 2.96 -8.12
CA ASP A 37 11.20 3.33 -6.87
C ASP A 37 10.80 2.37 -5.75
N MET A 38 11.79 1.81 -5.06
CA MET A 38 11.59 0.81 -4.02
C MET A 38 11.27 1.44 -2.66
N ASP A 39 11.76 2.65 -2.37
CA ASP A 39 11.61 3.27 -1.05
C ASP A 39 10.13 3.55 -0.70
N PRO A 40 9.30 4.12 -1.60
CA PRO A 40 7.86 4.26 -1.37
C PRO A 40 7.15 2.93 -1.17
N CYS A 41 7.63 1.86 -1.80
CA CYS A 41 7.05 0.53 -1.68
C CYS A 41 7.35 -0.14 -0.35
N ILE A 42 8.58 0.02 0.15
CA ILE A 42 8.95 -0.40 1.50
C ILE A 42 8.07 0.34 2.52
N ALA A 43 7.93 1.66 2.36
CA ALA A 43 7.08 2.47 3.24
C ALA A 43 5.61 2.03 3.19
N PHE A 44 5.08 1.73 2.01
CA PHE A 44 3.72 1.25 1.82
C PHE A 44 3.49 -0.09 2.53
N VAL A 45 4.34 -1.10 2.27
CA VAL A 45 4.22 -2.43 2.89
C VAL A 45 4.31 -2.31 4.41
N MET A 46 5.28 -1.56 4.93
CA MET A 46 5.43 -1.33 6.36
C MET A 46 4.22 -0.63 6.97
N GLY A 47 3.65 0.37 6.28
CA GLY A 47 2.44 1.06 6.72
C GLY A 47 1.24 0.13 6.81
N VAL A 48 1.05 -0.76 5.83
CA VAL A 48 -0.02 -1.76 5.85
C VAL A 48 0.16 -2.73 7.03
N VAL A 49 1.37 -3.26 7.21
CA VAL A 49 1.67 -4.22 8.29
C VAL A 49 1.49 -3.57 9.67
N GLU A 50 2.01 -2.36 9.88
CA GLU A 50 1.84 -1.67 11.17
C GLU A 50 0.36 -1.29 11.41
N GLY A 51 -0.37 -0.92 10.36
CA GLY A 51 -1.81 -0.71 10.43
C GLY A 51 -2.59 -1.95 10.87
N ALA A 52 -2.28 -3.11 10.30
CA ALA A 52 -2.89 -4.39 10.67
C ALA A 52 -2.48 -4.84 12.07
N ARG A 53 -1.22 -4.62 12.46
CA ARG A 53 -0.69 -4.92 13.79
C ARG A 53 -1.34 -4.06 14.88
N HIS A 54 -1.68 -2.80 14.59
CA HIS A 54 -2.28 -1.89 15.57
C HIS A 54 -3.53 -2.50 16.23
N GLN A 55 -4.32 -3.27 15.46
CA GLN A 55 -5.54 -3.93 15.96
C GLN A 55 -5.28 -5.12 16.87
N THR A 56 -4.08 -5.69 16.86
CA THR A 56 -3.77 -7.01 17.43
C THR A 56 -2.59 -7.02 18.38
N ARG A 57 -1.97 -5.84 18.58
CA ARG A 57 -0.79 -5.61 19.41
C ARG A 57 -0.87 -6.23 20.81
N GLU A 58 -2.03 -6.16 21.46
CA GLU A 58 -2.23 -6.70 22.81
C GLU A 58 -2.40 -8.23 22.83
N ARG A 59 -2.94 -8.83 21.75
CA ARG A 59 -3.22 -10.27 21.67
C ARG A 59 -1.99 -11.10 21.31
N LEU A 60 -1.13 -10.58 20.43
CA LEU A 60 0.01 -11.32 19.86
C LEU A 60 1.37 -11.02 20.55
N LYS A 61 1.34 -10.57 21.82
CA LYS A 61 2.53 -10.38 22.68
C LYS A 61 3.70 -9.65 22.01
N ALA A 62 3.41 -8.58 21.27
CA ALA A 62 4.41 -7.69 20.65
C ALA A 62 5.40 -8.34 19.67
N GLN A 63 5.11 -9.53 19.10
CA GLN A 63 5.91 -10.06 18.00
C GLN A 63 5.93 -9.05 16.82
N PRO A 64 7.11 -8.75 16.24
CA PRO A 64 7.20 -7.89 15.06
C PRO A 64 6.39 -8.49 13.91
N TYR A 65 5.66 -7.63 13.19
CA TYR A 65 4.93 -8.00 11.96
C TYR A 65 3.85 -9.09 12.11
N ALA A 66 3.40 -9.37 13.34
CA ALA A 66 2.26 -10.25 13.58
C ALA A 66 0.94 -9.46 13.55
N PHE A 67 -0.06 -9.99 12.86
CA PHE A 67 -1.40 -9.40 12.74
C PHE A 67 -2.47 -10.48 12.54
N ILE A 68 -3.75 -10.11 12.42
CA ILE A 68 -4.86 -11.04 12.16
C ILE A 68 -5.45 -10.72 10.80
N VAL A 69 -5.72 -11.76 10.00
CA VAL A 69 -6.46 -11.68 8.74
C VAL A 69 -7.58 -12.72 8.79
N HIS A 70 -8.82 -12.31 8.59
CA HIS A 70 -9.99 -13.20 8.64
C HIS A 70 -10.05 -14.07 9.93
N ASP A 71 -9.83 -13.44 11.09
CA ASP A 71 -9.78 -14.09 12.42
C ASP A 71 -8.63 -15.10 12.63
N GLU A 72 -7.74 -15.27 11.65
CA GLU A 72 -6.56 -16.12 11.77
C GLU A 72 -5.28 -15.29 12.03
N PRO A 73 -4.40 -15.74 12.94
CA PRO A 73 -3.12 -15.08 13.17
C PRO A 73 -2.18 -15.28 11.99
N VAL A 74 -1.53 -14.19 11.59
CA VAL A 74 -0.40 -14.18 10.66
C VAL A 74 0.89 -14.05 11.48
N CYS A 75 1.68 -15.12 11.49
CA CYS A 75 2.96 -15.19 12.20
C CYS A 75 4.10 -15.20 11.19
N LEU A 76 4.75 -14.06 11.02
CA LEU A 76 5.92 -13.93 10.14
C LEU A 76 7.21 -14.18 10.92
N PRO A 77 8.29 -14.62 10.23
CA PRO A 77 9.58 -14.82 10.87
C PRO A 77 10.09 -13.54 11.54
N SER A 78 10.60 -13.67 12.77
CA SER A 78 11.04 -12.52 13.59
C SER A 78 12.35 -11.89 13.12
N ASP A 79 13.09 -12.59 12.25
CA ASP A 79 14.34 -12.14 11.65
C ASP A 79 14.13 -11.38 10.33
N TRP A 80 12.90 -11.32 9.81
CA TRP A 80 12.59 -10.51 8.63
C TRP A 80 12.65 -9.02 8.95
N ASN A 81 13.24 -8.25 8.06
CA ASN A 81 13.21 -6.79 8.08
C ASN A 81 12.23 -6.25 7.02
N SER A 82 12.14 -4.92 6.92
CA SER A 82 11.25 -4.26 5.95
C SER A 82 11.57 -4.63 4.50
N GLN A 83 12.85 -4.83 4.14
CA GLN A 83 13.23 -5.26 2.80
C GLN A 83 12.79 -6.70 2.50
N ASN A 84 12.96 -7.62 3.46
CA ASN A 84 12.51 -9.00 3.32
C ASN A 84 10.99 -9.07 3.12
N LEU A 85 10.22 -8.37 3.96
CA LEU A 85 8.77 -8.27 3.84
C LEU A 85 8.34 -7.78 2.47
N THR A 86 8.92 -6.67 2.01
CA THR A 86 8.59 -6.10 0.70
C THR A 86 8.97 -7.04 -0.43
N SER A 87 10.16 -7.66 -0.39
CA SER A 87 10.59 -8.59 -1.43
C SER A 87 9.66 -9.80 -1.57
N VAL A 88 9.23 -10.38 -0.44
CA VAL A 88 8.30 -11.52 -0.42
C VAL A 88 6.95 -11.12 -0.99
N VAL A 89 6.39 -9.99 -0.54
CA VAL A 89 5.13 -9.44 -1.06
C VAL A 89 5.18 -9.24 -2.57
N LEU A 90 6.24 -8.58 -3.07
CA LEU A 90 6.38 -8.33 -4.50
C LEU A 90 6.49 -9.64 -5.30
N GLY A 91 7.26 -10.61 -4.81
CA GLY A 91 7.40 -11.92 -5.47
C GLY A 91 6.08 -12.66 -5.60
N ILE A 92 5.28 -12.69 -4.53
CA ILE A 92 3.98 -13.37 -4.52
C ILE A 92 2.98 -12.64 -5.41
N LEU A 93 2.88 -11.31 -5.31
CA LEU A 93 1.92 -10.52 -6.08
C LEU A 93 2.23 -10.50 -7.59
N ASP A 94 3.51 -10.44 -7.97
CA ASP A 94 3.91 -10.49 -9.39
C ASP A 94 3.57 -11.86 -10.02
N ALA A 95 3.69 -12.94 -9.25
CA ALA A 95 3.34 -14.30 -9.67
C ALA A 95 1.83 -14.59 -9.73
N GLN A 96 0.97 -13.68 -9.27
CA GLN A 96 -0.48 -13.89 -9.16
C GLN A 96 -1.30 -12.83 -9.92
N PRO A 97 -1.41 -12.91 -11.26
CA PRO A 97 -2.14 -11.94 -12.07
C PRO A 97 -3.62 -11.79 -11.68
N GLN A 98 -4.23 -12.84 -11.13
CA GLN A 98 -5.64 -12.83 -10.72
C GLN A 98 -5.93 -11.85 -9.58
N VAL A 99 -4.92 -11.43 -8.80
CA VAL A 99 -5.13 -10.48 -7.70
C VAL A 99 -4.86 -9.02 -8.09
N HIS A 100 -4.45 -8.77 -9.33
CA HIS A 100 -3.94 -7.48 -9.80
C HIS A 100 -4.96 -6.35 -9.78
N GLU A 101 -6.25 -6.68 -9.86
CA GLU A 101 -7.36 -5.72 -9.82
C GLU A 101 -7.80 -5.34 -8.40
N TYR A 102 -7.43 -6.12 -7.39
CA TYR A 102 -7.80 -5.85 -6.01
C TYR A 102 -6.94 -4.75 -5.37
N SER A 103 -7.39 -4.28 -4.21
CA SER A 103 -6.67 -3.31 -3.39
C SER A 103 -5.27 -3.81 -3.02
N ALA A 104 -4.27 -2.95 -3.20
CA ALA A 104 -2.89 -3.20 -2.81
C ALA A 104 -2.76 -3.49 -1.31
N VAL A 105 -3.56 -2.83 -0.46
CA VAL A 105 -3.59 -3.12 0.98
C VAL A 105 -4.01 -4.56 1.23
N SER A 106 -5.11 -5.00 0.60
CA SER A 106 -5.59 -6.38 0.71
C SER A 106 -4.59 -7.37 0.10
N GLY A 107 -3.95 -7.02 -1.01
CA GLY A 107 -2.91 -7.82 -1.65
C GLY A 107 -1.70 -8.04 -0.75
N VAL A 108 -1.20 -7.00 -0.08
CA VAL A 108 -0.08 -7.13 0.88
C VAL A 108 -0.44 -8.09 2.02
N LEU A 109 -1.61 -7.92 2.63
CA LEU A 109 -2.06 -8.80 3.72
C LEU A 109 -2.24 -10.25 3.25
N TYR A 110 -2.82 -10.45 2.06
CA TYR A 110 -2.99 -11.76 1.45
C TYR A 110 -1.64 -12.45 1.19
N ALA A 111 -0.69 -11.74 0.58
CA ALA A 111 0.63 -12.27 0.28
C ALA A 111 1.37 -12.69 1.56
N LEU A 112 1.36 -11.86 2.60
CA LEU A 112 2.00 -12.18 3.88
C LEU A 112 1.28 -13.30 4.63
N ALA A 113 -0.05 -13.36 4.57
CA ALA A 113 -0.81 -14.45 5.17
C ALA A 113 -0.45 -15.82 4.54
N SER A 114 -0.13 -15.86 3.24
CA SER A 114 0.28 -17.10 2.57
C SER A 114 1.64 -17.64 3.03
N GLU A 115 2.46 -16.80 3.66
CA GLU A 115 3.75 -17.16 4.25
C GLU A 115 3.66 -17.39 5.77
N SER A 116 2.46 -17.27 6.35
CA SER A 116 2.26 -17.46 7.78
C SER A 116 2.62 -18.89 8.19
N ASN A 117 3.49 -19.01 9.20
CA ASN A 117 3.80 -20.28 9.83
C ASN A 117 3.70 -20.14 11.35
N CYS A 118 2.47 -20.05 11.84
CA CYS A 118 2.20 -20.07 13.28
C CYS A 118 2.45 -21.48 13.82
N TYR A 119 3.62 -21.71 14.42
CA TYR A 119 3.85 -22.91 15.22
C TYR A 119 2.85 -22.95 16.37
N SER A 120 1.97 -23.94 16.36
CA SER A 120 1.12 -24.26 17.50
C SER A 120 2.02 -24.84 18.60
N THR A 121 2.33 -24.06 19.63
CA THR A 121 2.86 -24.59 20.90
C THR A 121 1.75 -25.26 21.68
#